data_AF-A0A0D2P7L8-F1
#
_entry.id   AF-A0A0D2P7L8-F1
#
_cell.length_a   1.000
_cell.length_b   1.000
_cell.length_c   1.000
_cell.angle_alpha   90.00
_cell.angle_beta   90.00
_cell.angle_gamma   90.00
#
_symmetry.space_group_name_H-M   'P 1'
#
loop_
_entity.id
_entity.type
_entity.pdbx_description
1 polymer ?
#
loop_
_entity_poly.entity_id
_entity_poly.type
_entity_poly.pdbx_seq_one_letter_code
_entity_poly.pdbx_strand_id
1 'polypeptide(L)'
;MSAIILILTPGTGSFPFQSKTLTMPSGTKIMLGSTEGTVNGARSSVRVPSMTNGWFAPRQTEDYSMPAVSPLPLSSSHAELWADGNKARCSLSSVHIRDLDSAFGTYVNGMRIKKNSTLKTGDTISLGSRIPRNEKTPAYITDLHLSPVIMKVTLSLS
;
A
#
# COMPACT_ATOMS: atom_id res chain seq x y z
N MET A 1 -2.98 0.20 -26.96
CA MET A 1 -1.84 0.31 -26.04
C MET A 1 -2.08 -0.72 -24.94
N SER A 2 -1.22 -1.71 -24.76
CA SER A 2 -1.40 -2.72 -23.71
C SER A 2 -1.07 -2.11 -22.34
N ALA A 3 -1.97 -2.24 -21.38
CA ALA A 3 -1.75 -1.81 -20.00
C ALA A 3 -1.44 -3.04 -19.13
N ILE A 4 -0.65 -2.86 -18.09
CA ILE A 4 -0.51 -3.90 -17.06
C ILE A 4 -1.64 -3.70 -16.05
N ILE A 5 -2.32 -4.78 -15.70
CA ILE A 5 -3.22 -4.82 -14.55
C ILE A 5 -2.45 -5.46 -13.40
N LEU A 6 -2.35 -4.75 -12.28
CA LEU A 6 -1.83 -5.26 -11.02
C LEU A 6 -2.98 -5.47 -10.05
N ILE A 7 -3.19 -6.72 -9.67
CA ILE A 7 -4.15 -7.10 -8.65
C ILE A 7 -3.40 -7.30 -7.33
N LEU A 8 -3.87 -6.61 -6.29
CA LEU A 8 -3.34 -6.68 -4.93
C LEU A 8 -4.41 -7.29 -4.04
N THR A 9 -4.17 -8.51 -3.57
CA THR A 9 -5.10 -9.20 -2.66
C THR A 9 -4.55 -9.19 -1.23
N PRO A 10 -5.39 -9.13 -0.19
CA PRO A 10 -4.92 -9.15 1.20
C PRO A 10 -4.09 -10.39 1.53
N GLY A 11 -2.94 -10.18 2.16
CA GLY A 11 -2.08 -11.23 2.71
C GLY A 11 -2.42 -11.60 4.15
N THR A 12 -1.86 -12.71 4.62
CA THR A 12 -2.02 -13.17 6.01
C THR A 12 -1.44 -12.14 6.99
N GLY A 13 -2.20 -11.79 8.04
CA GLY A 13 -1.78 -10.82 9.05
C GLY A 13 -1.83 -9.35 8.60
N SER A 14 -2.40 -9.07 7.43
CA SER A 14 -2.61 -7.71 6.93
C SER A 14 -3.67 -6.97 7.74
N PHE A 15 -3.49 -5.65 7.87
CA PHE A 15 -4.61 -4.74 8.05
C PHE A 15 -5.63 -4.94 6.92
N PRO A 16 -6.93 -5.07 7.21
CA PRO A 16 -7.89 -5.58 6.25
C PRO A 16 -8.31 -4.50 5.24
N PHE A 17 -8.12 -4.80 3.96
CA PHE A 17 -8.56 -3.97 2.83
C PHE A 17 -9.26 -4.84 1.78
N GLN A 18 -10.04 -4.22 0.89
CA GLN A 18 -10.59 -4.92 -0.28
C GLN A 18 -9.52 -5.05 -1.36
N SER A 19 -9.52 -6.18 -2.08
CA SER A 19 -8.60 -6.37 -3.20
C SER A 19 -8.63 -5.19 -4.17
N LYS A 20 -7.45 -4.77 -4.61
CA LYS A 20 -7.29 -3.63 -5.52
C LYS A 20 -6.88 -4.10 -6.91
N THR A 21 -7.46 -3.50 -7.93
CA THR A 21 -7.15 -3.74 -9.34
C THR A 21 -6.63 -2.43 -9.94
N LEU A 22 -5.33 -2.35 -10.10
CA LEU A 22 -4.61 -1.16 -10.52
C LEU A 22 -4.21 -1.29 -11.98
N THR A 23 -4.83 -0.48 -12.84
CA THR A 23 -4.42 -0.38 -14.24
C THR A 23 -3.24 0.59 -14.32
N MET A 24 -2.12 0.12 -14.87
CA MET A 24 -0.89 0.89 -15.04
C MET A 24 -0.58 1.05 -16.52
N PRO A 25 -1.03 2.14 -17.16
CA PRO A 25 -0.50 2.57 -18.43
C PRO A 25 1.01 2.86 -18.29
N SER A 26 1.77 2.63 -19.37
CA SER A 26 3.21 2.92 -19.40
C SER A 26 3.53 4.34 -18.90
N GLY A 27 4.47 4.46 -17.97
CA GLY A 27 4.88 5.75 -17.41
C GLY A 27 3.95 6.33 -16.34
N THR A 28 2.86 5.63 -15.99
CA THR A 28 2.00 6.04 -14.86
C THR A 28 2.58 5.52 -13.55
N LYS A 29 2.56 6.39 -12.54
CA LYS A 29 2.97 6.08 -11.17
C LYS A 29 1.74 6.09 -10.28
N ILE A 30 1.58 5.03 -9.49
CA ILE A 30 0.48 4.87 -8.53
C ILE A 30 1.08 4.92 -7.13
N MET A 31 0.61 5.88 -6.33
CA MET A 31 1.03 6.00 -4.94
C MET A 31 0.19 5.10 -4.04
N LEU A 32 0.87 4.39 -3.13
CA LEU A 32 0.28 3.61 -2.06
C LEU A 32 0.37 4.38 -0.74
N GLY A 33 -0.72 4.46 0.02
CA GLY A 33 -0.71 5.12 1.32
C GLY A 33 -2.07 5.28 1.98
N SER A 34 -2.10 5.95 3.13
CA SER A 34 -3.35 6.25 3.84
C SER A 34 -4.10 7.44 3.20
N THR A 35 -5.37 7.60 3.58
CA THR A 35 -6.25 8.68 3.09
C THR A 35 -5.95 10.03 3.74
N GLU A 36 -5.16 10.05 4.80
CA GLU A 36 -4.79 11.25 5.55
C GLU A 36 -3.64 11.97 4.85
N GLY A 37 -3.90 13.15 4.28
CA GLY A 37 -2.85 14.08 3.85
C GLY A 37 -2.75 15.25 4.82
N THR A 38 -1.54 15.74 5.08
CA THR A 38 -1.35 17.04 5.73
C THR A 38 -1.23 18.11 4.66
N VAL A 39 -2.19 19.05 4.60
CA VAL A 39 -2.04 20.29 3.82
C VAL A 39 -2.00 21.41 4.84
N ASN A 40 -0.88 22.14 4.93
CA ASN A 40 -0.67 23.25 5.86
C ASN A 40 -0.98 22.93 7.33
N GLY A 41 -0.56 21.76 7.82
CA GLY A 41 -0.74 21.37 9.23
C GLY A 41 -2.16 20.94 9.61
N ALA A 42 -3.14 21.02 8.70
CA ALA A 42 -4.47 20.46 8.89
C ALA A 42 -4.57 19.08 8.21
N ARG A 43 -5.21 18.12 8.89
CA ARG A 43 -5.59 16.83 8.29
C ARG A 43 -6.63 17.11 7.19
N SER A 44 -6.24 16.92 5.94
CA SER A 44 -7.08 17.13 4.78
C SER A 44 -7.34 15.79 4.11
N SER A 45 -8.58 15.29 4.22
CA SER A 45 -9.03 14.03 3.65
C SER A 45 -9.41 14.19 2.17
N VAL A 46 -8.46 14.60 1.32
CA VAL A 46 -8.67 14.75 -0.13
C VAL A 46 -8.57 13.41 -0.86
N ARG A 47 -7.92 12.41 -0.26
CA ARG A 47 -7.67 11.10 -0.89
C ARG A 47 -8.81 10.14 -0.59
N VAL A 48 -9.58 9.78 -1.62
CA VAL A 48 -10.70 8.84 -1.51
C VAL A 48 -10.22 7.41 -1.83
N PRO A 49 -10.35 6.45 -0.89
CA PRO A 49 -9.95 5.07 -1.12
C PRO A 49 -10.90 4.38 -2.11
N SER A 50 -10.33 3.61 -3.05
CA SER A 50 -11.08 2.83 -4.04
C SER A 50 -10.39 1.50 -4.31
N MET A 51 -11.12 0.55 -4.89
CA MET A 51 -10.54 -0.70 -5.43
C MET A 51 -9.60 -0.45 -6.61
N THR A 52 -9.66 0.72 -7.26
CA THR A 52 -8.87 1.04 -8.47
C THR A 52 -7.73 2.03 -8.24
N ASN A 53 -7.42 2.36 -6.98
CA ASN A 53 -6.31 3.25 -6.61
C ASN A 53 -5.48 2.70 -5.43
N GLY A 54 -4.37 3.36 -5.13
CA GLY A 54 -3.46 2.94 -4.06
C GLY A 54 -3.80 3.44 -2.65
N TRP A 55 -4.95 4.08 -2.44
CA TRP A 55 -5.34 4.61 -1.13
C TRP A 55 -6.06 3.57 -0.28
N PHE A 56 -5.60 3.34 0.95
CA PHE A 56 -6.17 2.39 1.89
C PHE A 56 -7.08 3.10 2.90
N ALA A 57 -8.30 2.58 3.05
CA ALA A 57 -9.29 3.16 3.96
C ALA A 57 -8.93 2.93 5.43
N PRO A 58 -9.24 3.89 6.33
CA PRO A 58 -9.16 3.67 7.77
C PRO A 58 -10.24 2.68 8.23
N ARG A 59 -10.11 2.16 9.45
CA ARG A 59 -11.11 1.27 10.07
C ARG A 59 -11.70 1.91 11.31
N GLN A 60 -13.00 1.69 11.50
CA GLN A 60 -13.69 2.10 12.71
C GLN A 60 -13.09 1.36 13.91
N THR A 61 -12.87 2.08 15.01
CA THR A 61 -12.44 1.44 16.27
C THR A 61 -13.63 0.77 16.96
N GLU A 62 -13.37 -0.09 17.94
CA GLU A 62 -14.42 -0.71 18.74
C GLU A 62 -15.22 0.33 19.54
N ASP A 63 -14.59 1.47 19.85
CA ASP A 63 -15.28 2.65 20.34
C ASP A 63 -15.80 3.49 19.16
N TYR A 64 -17.12 3.46 18.95
CA TYR A 64 -17.78 4.21 17.88
C TYR A 64 -17.76 5.73 18.08
N SER A 65 -17.41 6.21 19.27
CA SER A 65 -17.20 7.65 19.50
C SER A 65 -15.86 8.15 18.95
N MET A 66 -14.92 7.24 18.71
CA MET A 66 -13.61 7.55 18.15
C MET A 66 -13.65 7.56 16.62
N PRO A 67 -12.88 8.45 15.96
CA PRO A 67 -12.79 8.46 14.51
C PRO A 67 -12.16 7.16 14.00
N ALA A 68 -12.47 6.79 12.76
CA ALA A 68 -11.79 5.70 12.09
C ALA A 68 -10.28 5.97 11.99
N VAL A 69 -9.46 4.93 12.22
CA VAL A 69 -8.01 5.03 12.29
C VAL A 69 -7.37 4.27 11.12
N SER A 70 -6.45 4.94 10.43
CA SER A 70 -5.60 4.32 9.42
C SER A 70 -4.61 3.34 10.06
N PRO A 71 -4.13 2.30 9.35
CA PRO A 71 -3.07 1.44 9.88
C PRO A 71 -1.85 2.27 10.23
N LEU A 72 -1.41 2.21 11.49
CA LEU A 72 -0.32 3.03 12.02
C LEU A 72 1.03 2.77 11.31
N PRO A 73 1.34 1.55 10.84
CA PRO A 73 2.55 1.32 10.04
C PRO A 73 2.51 1.97 8.64
N LEU A 74 1.34 2.39 8.16
CA LEU A 74 1.17 2.93 6.81
C LEU A 74 1.32 4.45 6.83
N SER A 75 2.19 4.96 5.96
CA SER A 75 2.40 6.38 5.78
C SER A 75 1.38 6.96 4.80
N SER A 76 1.13 8.27 4.87
CA SER A 76 0.26 8.97 3.92
C SER A 76 0.74 8.79 2.48
N SER A 77 2.04 8.97 2.25
CA SER A 77 2.72 8.68 0.99
C SER A 77 3.79 7.63 1.26
N HIS A 78 3.44 6.34 1.20
CA HIS A 78 4.29 5.26 1.72
C HIS A 78 5.18 4.63 0.65
N ALA A 79 4.58 4.26 -0.47
CA ALA A 79 5.30 3.62 -1.57
C ALA A 79 4.72 4.06 -2.91
N GLU A 80 5.45 3.77 -3.98
CA GLU A 80 5.04 4.10 -5.34
C GLU A 80 5.28 2.91 -6.26
N LEU A 81 4.28 2.62 -7.08
CA LEU A 81 4.28 1.57 -8.10
C LEU A 81 4.34 2.20 -9.49
N TRP A 82 5.03 1.58 -10.43
CA TRP A 82 4.96 1.95 -11.84
C TRP A 82 5.26 0.76 -12.74
N ALA A 83 4.79 0.83 -13.97
CA ALA A 83 5.16 -0.10 -15.04
C ALA A 83 6.20 0.54 -15.96
N ASP A 84 7.21 -0.22 -16.36
CA ASP A 84 8.13 0.21 -17.40
C ASP A 84 7.40 0.49 -18.72
N GLY A 85 7.79 1.56 -19.40
CA GLY A 85 7.29 1.87 -20.73
C GLY A 85 7.88 0.93 -21.78
N ASN A 86 7.00 0.15 -22.43
CA ASN A 86 7.16 -0.61 -23.67
C ASN A 86 8.62 -0.71 -24.20
N LYS A 87 9.41 -1.65 -23.68
CA LYS A 87 10.62 -2.10 -24.39
C LYS A 87 10.17 -3.04 -25.51
N ALA A 88 10.04 -2.47 -26.70
CA ALA A 88 9.76 -3.18 -27.93
C ALA A 88 10.64 -4.43 -28.07
N ARG A 89 10.00 -5.55 -28.43
CA ARG A 89 10.56 -6.88 -28.69
C ARG A 89 11.22 -7.56 -27.46
N CYS A 90 10.48 -8.50 -26.87
CA CYS A 90 10.99 -9.65 -26.11
C CYS A 90 11.15 -9.54 -24.58
N SER A 91 10.51 -8.61 -23.87
CA SER A 91 10.45 -8.69 -22.39
C SER A 91 9.11 -8.23 -21.84
N LEU A 92 8.49 -9.06 -20.99
CA LEU A 92 7.28 -8.75 -20.24
C LEU A 92 7.46 -7.41 -19.53
N SER A 93 6.48 -6.50 -19.66
CA SER A 93 6.50 -5.22 -18.97
C SER A 93 6.65 -5.46 -17.46
N SER A 94 7.67 -4.85 -16.85
CA SER A 94 8.00 -5.05 -15.44
C SER A 94 7.30 -4.01 -14.58
N VAL A 95 6.66 -4.46 -13.51
CA VAL A 95 6.12 -3.58 -12.47
C VAL A 95 7.19 -3.41 -11.41
N HIS A 96 7.38 -2.18 -10.94
CA HIS A 96 8.34 -1.86 -9.91
C HIS A 96 7.64 -1.19 -8.73
N ILE A 97 8.23 -1.35 -7.55
CA ILE A 97 7.88 -0.64 -6.33
C ILE A 97 9.09 0.08 -5.76
N ARG A 98 8.87 1.24 -5.16
CA ARG A 98 9.84 1.92 -4.31
C ARG A 98 9.19 2.43 -3.03
N ASP A 99 9.95 2.42 -1.96
CA ASP A 99 9.60 3.08 -0.71
C ASP A 99 9.79 4.60 -0.85
N LEU A 100 8.90 5.39 -0.26
CA LEU A 100 8.97 6.87 -0.25
C LEU A 100 9.44 7.41 1.10
N ASP A 101 10.50 6.80 1.64
CA ASP A 101 11.03 7.09 2.98
C ASP A 101 9.96 6.93 4.08
N SER A 102 9.27 5.80 4.02
CA SER A 102 8.18 5.52 4.95
C SER A 102 8.72 5.20 6.35
N ALA A 103 7.98 5.64 7.37
CA ALA A 103 8.41 5.51 8.77
C ALA A 103 8.71 4.06 9.19
N PHE A 104 7.97 3.09 8.65
CA PHE A 104 8.11 1.67 8.99
C PHE A 104 8.67 0.81 7.84
N GLY A 105 9.01 1.44 6.70
CA GLY A 105 9.59 0.80 5.54
C GLY A 105 8.64 -0.05 4.70
N THR A 106 9.02 -0.28 3.45
CA THR A 106 8.38 -1.23 2.53
C THR A 106 9.20 -2.53 2.45
N TYR A 107 8.51 -3.68 2.36
CA TYR A 107 9.12 -5.00 2.26
C TYR A 107 8.55 -5.76 1.07
N VAL A 108 9.40 -6.52 0.39
CA VAL A 108 9.01 -7.46 -0.67
C VAL A 108 9.52 -8.84 -0.26
N ASN A 109 8.62 -9.83 -0.19
CA ASN A 109 8.89 -11.20 0.25
C ASN A 109 9.60 -11.25 1.62
N GLY A 110 9.19 -10.38 2.55
CA GLY A 110 9.76 -10.28 3.90
C GLY A 110 11.07 -9.49 3.99
N MET A 111 11.67 -9.08 2.87
CA MET A 111 12.91 -8.31 2.85
C MET A 111 12.63 -6.82 2.67
N ARG A 112 13.20 -5.97 3.53
CA ARG A 112 13.07 -4.51 3.40
C ARG A 112 13.77 -4.02 2.15
N ILE A 113 13.06 -3.28 1.30
CA ILE A 113 13.65 -2.71 0.08
C ILE A 113 14.35 -1.38 0.42
N LYS A 114 15.54 -1.17 -0.13
CA LYS A 114 16.29 0.10 -0.03
C LYS A 114 16.39 0.86 -1.35
N LYS A 115 16.05 0.18 -2.44
CA LYS A 115 16.04 0.68 -3.81
C LYS A 115 14.78 0.17 -4.48
N ASN A 116 14.53 0.64 -5.69
CA ASN A 116 13.46 0.13 -6.55
C ASN A 116 13.57 -1.41 -6.65
N SER A 117 12.45 -2.09 -6.44
CA SER A 117 12.34 -3.55 -6.55
C SER A 117 11.36 -3.89 -7.65
N THR A 118 11.75 -4.80 -8.55
CA THR A 118 10.85 -5.37 -9.53
C THR A 118 9.93 -6.38 -8.86
N LEU A 119 8.65 -6.33 -9.22
CA LEU A 119 7.60 -7.21 -8.73
C LEU A 119 7.24 -8.26 -9.78
N LYS A 120 6.89 -9.45 -9.31
CA LYS A 120 6.34 -10.54 -10.11
C LYS A 120 5.07 -11.09 -9.46
N THR A 121 4.25 -11.76 -10.26
CA THR A 121 3.11 -12.54 -9.75
C THR A 121 3.59 -13.53 -8.68
N GLY A 122 2.88 -13.57 -7.55
CA GLY A 122 3.20 -14.38 -6.38
C GLY A 122 4.00 -13.64 -5.31
N ASP A 123 4.59 -12.48 -5.60
CA ASP A 123 5.30 -11.70 -4.59
C ASP A 123 4.34 -11.20 -3.50
N THR A 124 4.87 -11.04 -2.29
CA THR A 124 4.18 -10.43 -1.16
C THR A 124 4.81 -9.08 -0.83
N ILE A 125 4.02 -8.02 -0.83
CA ILE A 125 4.43 -6.67 -0.40
C ILE A 125 3.89 -6.42 1.00
N SER A 126 4.71 -5.84 1.89
CA SER A 126 4.28 -5.27 3.16
C SER A 126 4.57 -3.78 3.18
N LEU A 127 3.54 -2.98 3.42
CA LEU A 127 3.66 -1.55 3.70
C LEU A 127 3.70 -1.37 5.22
N GLY A 128 4.89 -1.06 5.72
CA GLY A 128 5.20 -1.04 7.13
C GLY A 128 5.50 -2.42 7.72
N SER A 129 5.88 -2.40 9.00
CA SER A 129 6.06 -3.57 9.86
C SER A 129 5.10 -3.52 11.04
N ARG A 130 4.82 -4.67 11.66
CA ARG A 130 3.97 -4.71 12.85
C ARG A 130 4.57 -3.87 13.98
N ILE A 131 3.76 -3.01 14.58
CA ILE A 131 4.15 -2.22 15.75
C ILE A 131 3.83 -3.03 17.01
N PRO A 132 4.78 -3.26 17.93
CA PRO A 132 4.48 -3.90 19.20
C PRO A 132 3.62 -2.96 20.07
N ARG A 133 2.56 -3.52 20.65
CA ARG A 133 1.75 -2.82 21.65
C ARG A 133 2.59 -2.56 22.91
N ASN A 134 2.42 -1.39 23.50
CA ASN A 134 3.04 -0.99 24.76
C ASN A 134 2.07 -0.18 25.63
N GLU A 135 2.51 0.19 26.83
CA GLU A 135 1.72 0.96 27.82
C GLU A 135 1.23 2.33 27.30
N LYS A 136 1.90 2.90 26.30
CA LYS A 136 1.52 4.19 25.69
C LYS A 136 0.50 4.03 24.56
N THR A 137 0.17 2.79 24.18
CA THR A 137 -0.80 2.52 23.12
C THR A 137 -2.21 2.73 23.68
N PRO A 138 -2.99 3.69 23.16
CA PRO A 138 -4.34 3.92 23.66
C PRO A 138 -5.22 2.68 23.53
N ALA A 139 -6.15 2.49 24.47
CA ALA A 139 -7.00 1.30 24.50
C ALA A 139 -7.81 1.09 23.20
N TYR A 140 -8.26 2.18 22.57
CA TYR A 140 -9.02 2.15 21.31
C TYR A 140 -8.19 1.71 20.08
N ILE A 141 -6.85 1.70 20.18
CA ILE A 141 -5.96 1.20 19.12
C ILE A 141 -5.82 -0.31 19.26
N THR A 142 -6.63 -1.06 18.52
CA THR A 142 -6.56 -2.53 18.50
C THR A 142 -5.33 -3.04 17.75
N ASP A 143 -5.02 -4.33 17.92
CA ASP A 143 -3.95 -5.04 17.19
C ASP A 143 -4.07 -4.92 15.67
N LEU A 144 -5.30 -4.74 15.17
CA LEU A 144 -5.57 -4.48 13.77
C LEU A 144 -4.82 -3.22 13.32
N HIS A 145 -4.98 -2.10 14.03
CA HIS A 145 -4.38 -0.81 13.68
C HIS A 145 -2.84 -0.83 13.76
N LEU A 146 -2.28 -1.77 14.52
CA LEU A 146 -0.84 -1.99 14.66
C LEU A 146 -0.27 -2.95 13.58
N SER A 147 -1.14 -3.59 12.79
CA SER A 147 -0.74 -4.48 11.72
C SER A 147 -0.39 -3.71 10.43
N PRO A 148 0.61 -4.17 9.67
CA PRO A 148 0.97 -3.55 8.39
C PRO A 148 -0.05 -3.89 7.31
N VAL A 149 -0.01 -3.19 6.18
CA VAL A 149 -0.80 -3.59 5.01
C VAL A 149 0.02 -4.59 4.20
N ILE A 150 -0.40 -5.85 4.19
CA ILE A 150 0.27 -6.95 3.48
C ILE A 150 -0.59 -7.36 2.29
N MET A 151 0.02 -7.49 1.12
CA MET A 151 -0.68 -7.81 -0.13
C MET A 151 0.09 -8.80 -0.98
N LYS A 152 -0.63 -9.71 -1.64
CA LYS A 152 -0.09 -10.60 -2.67
C LYS A 152 -0.30 -9.98 -4.05
N VAL A 153 0.74 -10.06 -4.87
CA VAL A 153 0.82 -9.50 -6.22
C VAL A 153 0.34 -10.52 -7.25
N THR A 154 -0.57 -10.11 -8.12
CA THR A 154 -0.89 -10.81 -9.37
C THR A 154 -0.81 -9.82 -10.52
N LEU A 155 0.02 -10.11 -11.51
CA LEU A 155 0.17 -9.32 -12.73
C LEU A 155 -0.60 -9.99 -13.88
N SER A 156 -1.37 -9.20 -14.61
CA SER A 156 -2.02 -9.61 -15.86
C SER A 156 -1.89 -8.51 -16.93
N LEU A 157 -2.09 -8.89 -18.18
CA LEU A 157 -2.14 -7.96 -19.31
C LEU A 157 -3.59 -7.61 -19.61
N SER A 158 -3.84 -6.34 -19.96
CA SER A 158 -5.12 -5.85 -20.49
C SER A 158 -5.10 -5.68 -22.00
#